data_AF-A0A3A1P2W6-F1
#
_entry.id   AF-A0A3A1P2W6-F1
#
_cell.length_a   1.000
_cell.length_b   1.000
_cell.length_c   1.000
_cell.angle_alpha   90.00
_cell.angle_beta   90.00
_cell.angle_gamma   90.00
#
_symmetry.space_group_name_H-M   'P 1'
#
loop_
_entity.id
_entity.type
_entity.pdbx_description
1 polymer ?
#
loop_
_entity_poly.entity_id
_entity_poly.type
_entity_poly.pdbx_seq_one_letter_code
_entity_poly.pdbx_strand_id
1 'polypeptide(L)' 'MVGPSLAGVVGRKAGSVSGFAYSAGMKSSNLTWNEANLRRYLVDPHAVVPGGSMPAPGVNAQQAGEIVTYLKSL' A
#
# COMPACT_ATOMS: atom_id res chain seq x y z
N MET A 1 6.03 15.17 3.11
CA MET A 1 6.64 13.92 2.58
C MET A 1 5.51 13.06 2.04
N VAL A 2 5.58 12.63 0.78
CA VAL A 2 4.44 12.06 0.03
C VAL A 2 4.25 10.54 0.28
N GLY A 3 5.31 9.81 0.65
CA GLY A 3 5.23 8.37 0.98
C GLY A 3 6.62 7.75 1.23
N PRO A 4 6.69 6.51 1.75
CA PRO A 4 7.93 5.75 1.88
C PRO A 4 8.36 5.16 0.52
N SER A 5 9.60 4.65 0.43
CA SER A 5 10.05 3.90 -0.75
C SER A 5 9.20 2.65 -1.00
N LEU A 6 8.86 2.40 -2.27
CA LEU A 6 8.09 1.23 -2.71
C LEU A 6 8.97 0.09 -3.26
N ALA A 7 10.28 0.27 -3.37
CA ALA A 7 11.19 -0.82 -3.74
C ALA A 7 11.09 -1.96 -2.71
N GLY A 8 10.97 -3.20 -3.19
CA GLY A 8 10.74 -4.38 -2.35
C GLY A 8 9.48 -4.31 -1.49
N VAL A 9 8.43 -3.57 -1.91
CA VAL A 9 7.18 -3.49 -1.13
C VAL A 9 6.41 -4.81 -1.15
N VAL A 10 6.52 -5.60 -2.21
CA VAL A 10 5.80 -6.88 -2.32
C VAL A 10 6.37 -7.88 -1.32
N GLY A 11 5.50 -8.41 -0.45
CA GLY A 11 5.85 -9.29 0.67
C GLY A 11 6.30 -8.54 1.94
N ARG A 12 6.47 -7.22 1.90
CA ARG A 12 6.86 -6.42 3.07
C ARG A 12 5.68 -6.21 4.03
N LYS A 13 5.95 -6.15 5.33
CA LYS A 13 4.95 -5.76 6.33
C LYS A 13 4.51 -4.30 6.11
N ALA A 14 3.21 -4.03 6.20
CA ALA A 14 2.69 -2.67 6.13
C ALA A 14 3.21 -1.81 7.29
N GLY A 15 3.44 -0.52 7.03
CA GLY A 15 3.90 0.40 8.07
C GLY A 15 5.30 0.17 8.63
N SER A 16 6.17 -0.56 7.91
CA SER A 16 7.46 -1.05 8.47
C SER A 16 8.71 -0.32 7.99
N VAL A 17 8.62 0.62 7.04
CA VAL A 17 9.81 1.36 6.58
C VAL A 17 10.29 2.31 7.68
N SER A 18 11.53 2.14 8.12
CA SER A 18 12.14 3.00 9.14
C SER A 18 12.25 4.45 8.66
N GLY A 19 12.09 5.39 9.58
CA GLY A 19 12.16 6.83 9.29
C GLY A 19 10.92 7.44 8.63
N PHE A 20 9.92 6.63 8.23
CA PHE A 20 8.65 7.16 7.71
C PHE A 20 7.56 7.22 8.78
N ALA A 21 6.90 8.37 8.89
CA ALA A 21 5.80 8.59 9.83
C ALA A 21 4.48 8.05 9.26
N TYR A 22 4.18 6.79 9.57
CA TYR A 22 2.90 6.16 9.19
C TYR A 22 1.72 6.62 10.05
N SER A 23 0.53 6.63 9.46
CA SER A 23 -0.73 6.83 10.17
C SER A 23 -0.99 5.71 11.19
N ALA A 24 -1.82 6.01 12.20
CA ALA A 24 -2.24 5.01 13.18
C ALA A 24 -2.89 3.78 12.52
N GLY A 25 -3.80 4.00 11.56
CA GLY A 25 -4.46 2.92 10.83
C GLY A 25 -3.48 2.02 10.08
N MET A 26 -2.46 2.60 9.44
CA MET A 26 -1.45 1.81 8.73
C MET A 26 -0.60 0.98 9.68
N LYS A 27 -0.20 1.55 10.82
CA LYS A 27 0.55 0.83 11.86
C LYS A 27 -0.24 -0.33 12.49
N SER A 28 -1.55 -0.17 12.66
CA SER A 28 -2.42 -1.21 13.23
C SER A 28 -2.98 -2.20 12.21
N SER A 29 -2.78 -1.98 10.91
CA SER A 29 -3.37 -2.78 9.83
C SER A 29 -2.99 -4.27 9.88
N ASN A 30 -1.82 -4.59 10.45
CA ASN A 30 -1.23 -5.94 10.46
C ASN A 30 -1.15 -6.60 9.08
N LEU A 31 -1.20 -5.81 8.01
CA LEU A 31 -1.15 -6.31 6.65
C LEU A 31 0.28 -6.69 6.26
N THR A 32 0.38 -7.71 5.43
CA THR A 32 1.53 -7.95 4.56
C THR A 32 1.15 -7.56 3.15
N TRP A 33 2.01 -6.83 2.46
CA TRP A 33 1.80 -6.37 1.09
C TRP A 33 2.00 -7.49 0.07
N ASN A 34 1.15 -8.52 0.13
CA ASN A 34 1.02 -9.48 -0.96
C ASN A 34 0.25 -8.85 -2.13
N GLU A 35 0.24 -9.53 -3.28
CA GLU A 35 -0.39 -9.01 -4.51
C GLU A 35 -1.88 -8.69 -4.33
N ALA A 36 -2.63 -9.56 -3.64
CA ALA A 36 -4.05 -9.37 -3.42
C ALA A 36 -4.34 -8.13 -2.56
N ASN A 37 -3.60 -7.97 -1.46
CA ASN A 37 -3.72 -6.84 -0.55
C ASN A 37 -3.31 -5.54 -1.23
N LEU A 38 -2.21 -5.54 -2.00
CA LEU A 38 -1.79 -4.37 -2.77
C LEU A 38 -2.83 -3.98 -3.81
N ARG A 39 -3.38 -4.93 -4.57
CA ARG A 39 -4.43 -4.62 -5.57
C ARG A 39 -5.66 -4.01 -4.91
N ARG A 40 -6.13 -4.59 -3.80
CA ARG A 40 -7.28 -4.04 -3.04
C ARG A 40 -6.98 -2.65 -2.50
N TYR A 41 -5.80 -2.47 -1.91
CA TYR A 41 -5.39 -1.19 -1.33
C TYR A 41 -5.23 -0.10 -2.39
N LEU A 42 -4.72 -0.43 -3.57
CA LEU A 42 -4.59 0.52 -4.68
C LEU A 42 -5.94 0.94 -5.26
N VAL A 43 -6.96 0.08 -5.18
CA VAL A 43 -8.33 0.39 -5.63
C VAL A 43 -9.06 1.26 -4.61
N ASP A 44 -9.01 0.87 -3.34
CA ASP A 44 -9.63 1.62 -2.25
C ASP A 44 -8.76 1.58 -0.99
N PRO A 45 -7.89 2.59 -0.81
CA PRO A 45 -7.01 2.66 0.34
C PRO A 45 -7.76 2.77 1.68
N HIS A 46 -8.89 3.47 1.71
CA HIS A 46 -9.63 3.72 2.94
C HIS A 46 -10.48 2.52 3.37
N ALA A 47 -10.95 1.70 2.43
CA ALA A 47 -11.61 0.44 2.74
C ALA A 47 -10.65 -0.60 3.36
N VAL A 48 -9.40 -0.65 2.87
CA VAL A 48 -8.41 -1.63 3.34
C VAL A 48 -7.67 -1.16 4.58
N VAL A 49 -7.37 0.14 4.67
CA VAL A 49 -6.76 0.75 5.86
C VAL A 49 -7.57 1.97 6.30
N PRO A 50 -8.63 1.77 7.11
CA PRO A 50 -9.35 2.87 7.72
C PRO A 50 -8.43 3.77 8.55
N GLY A 51 -8.55 5.09 8.41
CA GLY A 51 -7.61 6.04 9.04
C GLY A 51 -6.19 6.03 8.44
N GLY A 52 -6.04 5.43 7.25
CA GLY A 52 -4.87 5.59 6.39
C GLY A 52 -4.72 7.02 5.86
N SER A 53 -3.48 7.48 5.68
CA SER A 53 -3.20 8.79 5.08
C SER A 53 -3.02 8.76 3.55
N MET A 54 -3.24 7.60 2.90
CA MET A 54 -3.16 7.51 1.44
C MET A 54 -4.41 8.14 0.82
N PRO A 55 -4.26 9.04 -0.17
CA PRO A 55 -5.40 9.70 -0.82
C PRO A 55 -6.30 8.71 -1.56
N ALA A 56 -7.60 9.03 -1.59
CA ALA A 56 -8.59 8.41 -2.45
C ALA A 56 -9.21 9.47 -3.41
N PRO A 57 -9.78 9.07 -4.55
CA PRO A 57 -9.98 7.70 -5.02
C PRO A 57 -8.67 7.01 -5.44
N GLY A 58 -8.65 5.69 -5.34
CA GLY A 58 -7.56 4.86 -5.87
C GLY A 58 -7.61 4.74 -7.40
N VAL A 59 -6.93 3.72 -7.93
CA VAL A 59 -6.91 3.38 -9.36
C VAL A 59 -7.95 2.30 -9.68
N ASN A 60 -8.26 2.10 -10.96
CA ASN A 60 -9.13 0.99 -11.35
C ASN A 60 -8.43 -0.37 -11.19
N ALA A 61 -9.20 -1.47 -11.23
CA ALA A 61 -8.68 -2.82 -10.98
C ALA A 61 -7.64 -3.30 -12.01
N GLN A 62 -7.71 -2.81 -13.25
CA GLN A 62 -6.73 -3.11 -14.29
C GLN A 62 -5.40 -2.41 -13.97
N GLN A 63 -5.43 -1.10 -13.73
CA GLN A 63 -4.28 -0.30 -13.33
C GLN A 63 -3.63 -0.84 -12.05
N ALA A 64 -4.43 -1.26 -11.06
CA ALA A 64 -3.90 -1.88 -9.85
C ALA A 64 -3.09 -3.15 -10.15
N GLY A 65 -3.51 -3.97 -11.11
CA GLY A 65 -2.77 -5.15 -11.54
C GLY A 65 -1.45 -4.80 -12.25
N GLU A 66 -1.48 -3.81 -13.13
CA GLU A 66 -0.29 -3.33 -13.85
C GLU A 66 0.74 -2.73 -12.88
N ILE A 67 0.29 -1.90 -11.94
CA ILE A 67 1.14 -1.32 -10.89
C ILE A 67 1.75 -2.42 -10.03
N VAL A 68 0.98 -3.40 -9.57
CA VAL A 68 1.53 -4.51 -8.77
C VAL A 68 2.56 -5.32 -9.56
N THR A 69 2.33 -5.53 -10.85
CA THR A 69 3.31 -6.17 -11.73
C THR A 69 4.60 -5.37 -11.79
N TYR A 70 4.51 -4.05 -11.97
CA TYR A 70 5.69 -3.17 -11.97
C TYR A 70 6.42 -3.17 -10.61
N LEU A 71 5.69 -3.09 -9.50
CA LEU A 71 6.26 -3.11 -8.15
C LEU A 71 7.04 -4.39 -7.84
N LYS A 72 6.68 -5.52 -8.47
CA LYS A 72 7.43 -6.79 -8.36
C LYS A 72 8.79 -6.75 -9.07
N SER A 73 8.98 -5.82 -10.00
CA SER A 73 10.23 -5.66 -10.75
C SER A 73 11.19 -4.63 -10.14
N LEU A 74 10.78 -3.95 -9.07
CA LEU A 74 11.55 -2.93 -8.36
C LEU A 74 12.44 -3.49 -7.24
#